data_AF-A0A538B822-F1
#
_entry.id   AF-A0A538B822-F1
#
_cell.length_a   1.000
_cell.length_b   1.000
_cell.length_c   1.000
_cell.angle_alpha   90.00
_cell.angle_beta   90.00
_cell.angle_gamma   90.00
#
_symmetry.space_group_name_H-M   'P 1'
#
loop_
_entity.id
_entity.type
_entity.pdbx_description
1 polymer ?
#
loop_
_entity_poly.entity_id
_entity_poly.type
_entity_poly.pdbx_seq_one_letter_code
_entity_poly.pdbx_strand_id
1 'polypeptide(L)' 'MEGLLAGDDAAIRALYGRFGRPVYTMGLRLLGSREAAEELTQDVFLTAWRKAARFDPQRGRLSTWLMTIAH' A
#
# COMPACT_ATOMS: atom_id res chain seq x y z
N MET A 1 7.89 -26.27 2.39
CA MET A 1 8.07 -25.15 1.44
C MET A 1 7.20 -23.98 1.92
N GLU A 2 7.39 -23.50 3.15
CA GLU A 2 6.38 -22.68 3.86
C GLU A 2 6.99 -21.61 4.80
N GLY A 3 8.15 -21.07 4.44
CA GLY A 3 8.83 -20.03 5.24
C GLY A 3 8.82 -18.62 4.63
N LEU A 4 8.53 -18.50 3.33
CA LEU A 4 8.71 -17.24 2.59
C LEU A 4 7.47 -16.34 2.61
N LEU A 5 6.26 -16.91 2.66
CA LEU A 5 5.01 -16.13 2.60
C LEU A 5 4.68 -15.39 3.92
N ALA A 6 5.19 -15.86 5.06
CA ALA A 6 4.96 -15.20 6.35
C ALA A 6 5.65 -13.82 6.46
N GLY A 7 6.75 -13.61 5.72
CA GLY A 7 7.45 -12.33 5.65
C GLY A 7 6.68 -11.28 4.85
N ASP A 8 6.03 -11.69 3.77
CA ASP A 8 5.23 -10.79 2.92
C ASP A 8 3.98 -10.32 3.66
N ASP A 9 3.21 -11.24 4.26
CA ASP A 9 1.99 -10.96 5.03
C ASP A 9 2.25 -9.96 6.19
N ALA A 10 3.37 -10.12 6.90
CA ALA A 10 3.74 -9.21 7.98
C ALA A 10 4.15 -7.83 7.45
N ALA A 11 4.89 -7.79 6.33
CA ALA A 11 5.33 -6.55 5.71
C ALA A 11 4.14 -5.72 5.19
N ILE A 12 3.14 -6.35 4.56
CA ILE A 12 1.96 -5.61 4.08
C ILE A 12 1.08 -5.12 5.22
N ARG A 13 0.96 -5.88 6.32
CA ARG A 13 0.21 -5.43 7.51
C ARG A 13 0.86 -4.21 8.14
N ALA A 14 2.19 -4.21 8.23
CA ALA A 14 2.94 -3.04 8.70
C ALA A 14 2.76 -1.84 7.75
N LEU A 15 2.77 -2.10 6.44
CA LEU A 15 2.56 -1.09 5.40
C LEU A 15 1.16 -0.47 5.50
N TYR A 16 0.12 -1.30 5.61
CA TYR A 16 -1.26 -0.86 5.79
C TYR A 16 -1.45 -0.10 7.10
N GLY A 17 -0.90 -0.61 8.21
CA GLY A 17 -0.96 0.09 9.50
C GLY A 17 -0.31 1.48 9.47
N ARG A 18 0.74 1.67 8.67
CA ARG A 18 1.46 2.94 8.59
C ARG A 18 0.87 3.91 7.56
N PHE A 19 0.36 3.43 6.44
CA PHE A 19 -0.03 4.27 5.30
C PHE A 19 -1.52 4.23 4.98
N GLY A 20 -2.30 3.30 5.54
CA GLY A 20 -3.73 3.15 5.24
C GLY A 20 -4.52 4.44 5.48
N ARG A 21 -4.39 5.02 6.68
CA ARG A 21 -5.07 6.28 7.03
C ARG A 21 -4.58 7.50 6.22
N PRO A 22 -3.26 7.71 6.00
CA PRO A 22 -2.78 8.74 5.08
C PRO A 22 -3.33 8.62 3.65
N VAL A 23 -3.30 7.43 3.06
CA VAL A 23 -3.79 7.18 1.69
C VAL A 23 -5.30 7.44 1.61
N TYR A 24 -6.07 6.91 2.56
CA TYR A 24 -7.51 7.17 2.65
C TYR A 24 -7.84 8.66 2.79
N THR A 25 -7.12 9.37 3.67
CA THR A 25 -7.34 10.81 3.88
C THR A 25 -7.04 11.62 2.63
N MET A 26 -6.01 11.21 1.87
CA MET A 26 -5.67 11.83 0.59
C MET A 26 -6.75 11.54 -0.45
N GLY A 27 -7.18 10.28 -0.59
CA GLY A 27 -8.29 9.90 -1.47
C GLY A 27 -9.57 10.66 -1.16
N LEU A 28 -9.91 10.83 0.13
CA LEU A 28 -11.09 11.58 0.54
C LEU A 28 -11.01 13.05 0.15
N ARG A 29 -9.83 13.67 0.26
CA ARG A 29 -9.60 15.07 -0.16
C ARG A 29 -9.66 15.26 -1.67
N LEU A 30 -9.20 14.27 -2.43
CA LEU A 30 -9.14 14.33 -3.90
C LEU A 30 -10.47 13.98 -4.56
N LEU A 31 -11.18 12.98 -4.02
CA LEU A 31 -12.37 12.39 -4.64
C LEU A 31 -13.67 12.93 -4.03
N GLY A 32 -13.64 13.46 -2.81
CA GLY A 32 -14.83 13.98 -2.12
C GLY A 32 -15.86 12.92 -1.72
N SER A 33 -15.64 11.65 -2.06
CA SER A 33 -16.50 10.51 -1.74
C SER A 33 -15.76 9.54 -0.83
N ARG A 34 -16.45 9.11 0.24
CA ARG A 34 -15.93 8.08 1.16
C ARG A 34 -15.73 6.75 0.44
N GLU A 35 -16.70 6.36 -0.38
CA GLU A 35 -16.72 5.10 -1.11
C GLU A 35 -15.57 5.05 -2.12
N ALA A 36 -15.39 6.11 -2.91
CA ALA A 36 -14.29 6.21 -3.86
C ALA A 36 -12.91 6.25 -3.15
N ALA A 37 -12.82 6.87 -1.97
CA ALA A 37 -11.60 6.88 -1.18
C ALA A 37 -11.27 5.50 -0.58
N GLU A 38 -12.28 4.73 -0.19
CA GLU A 38 -12.12 3.35 0.27
C GLU A 38 -11.64 2.44 -0.86
N GLU A 39 -12.26 2.54 -2.04
CA GLU A 39 -11.86 1.80 -3.24
C GLU A 39 -10.42 2.12 -3.66
N LEU A 40 -10.06 3.41 -3.77
CA LEU A 40 -8.70 3.83 -4.05
C LEU A 40 -7.69 3.26 -3.05
N THR A 41 -8.04 3.30 -1.76
CA THR A 41 -7.17 2.76 -0.71
C THR A 41 -6.97 1.27 -0.91
N GLN A 42 -8.04 0.51 -1.12
CA GLN A 42 -7.95 -0.93 -1.34
C GLN A 42 -7.10 -1.27 -2.57
N ASP A 43 -7.29 -0.57 -3.68
CA ASP A 43 -6.54 -0.79 -4.92
C ASP A 43 -5.04 -0.50 -4.78
N VAL A 44 -4.69 0.56 -4.05
CA VAL A 44 -3.30 0.90 -3.74
C VAL A 44 -2.63 -0.23 -2.95
N PHE A 45 -3.28 -0.71 -1.89
CA PHE A 45 -2.70 -1.75 -1.04
C PHE A 45 -2.72 -3.14 -1.70
N LEU A 46 -3.72 -3.46 -2.51
CA LEU A 46 -3.76 -4.68 -3.34
C LEU A 46 -2.62 -4.66 -4.38
N THR A 47 -2.38 -3.50 -5.01
CA THR A 47 -1.29 -3.35 -5.96
C THR A 47 0.07 -3.42 -5.27
N ALA A 48 0.20 -2.83 -4.08
CA ALA A 48 1.39 -2.94 -3.25
C ALA A 48 1.64 -4.41 -2.86
N TRP A 49 0.61 -5.16 -2.45
CA TRP A 49 0.70 -6.59 -2.14
C TRP A 49 1.27 -7.40 -3.32
N ARG A 50 0.66 -7.25 -4.50
CA ARG A 50 1.11 -7.97 -5.72
C ARG A 50 2.55 -7.64 -6.12
N LYS A 51 3.04 -6.46 -5.77
CA LYS A 51 4.40 -5.99 -6.10
C LYS A 51 5.37 -6.11 -4.92
N ALA A 52 4.91 -6.53 -3.74
CA ALA A 52 5.71 -6.57 -2.51
C ALA A 52 6.92 -7.50 -2.62
N ALA A 53 6.76 -8.66 -3.27
CA ALA A 53 7.86 -9.59 -3.56
C ALA A 53 8.98 -9.00 -4.43
N ARG A 54 8.75 -7.84 -5.06
CA ARG A 54 9.74 -7.10 -5.87
C ARG A 54 10.23 -5.82 -5.20
N PHE A 55 9.72 -5.50 -4.01
CA PHE A 55 10.16 -4.32 -3.28
C PHE A 55 11.54 -4.58 -2.69
N ASP A 56 12.50 -3.78 -3.12
CA ASP A 56 13.86 -3.79 -2.57
C ASP A 56 14.08 -2.48 -1.80
N PRO A 57 14.18 -2.52 -0.46
CA PRO A 57 14.41 -1.33 0.37
C PRO A 57 15.76 -0.65 0.09
N GLN A 58 16.71 -1.32 -0.56
CA GLN A 58 17.98 -0.71 -0.99
C GLN A 58 17.79 0.19 -2.23
N ARG A 59 16.68 0.03 -2.97
CA ARG A 59 16.43 0.75 -4.23
C ARG A 59 15.53 1.99 -4.07
N GLY A 60 14.98 2.25 -2.88
CA GLY A 60 14.19 3.46 -2.62
C GLY A 60 13.35 3.42 -1.35
N ARG A 61 12.81 4.58 -0.97
CA ARG A 61 11.92 4.71 0.19
C ARG A 61 10.54 4.13 -0.12
N LEU A 62 10.03 3.35 0.82
CA LEU A 62 8.69 2.72 0.76
C LEU A 62 7.56 3.73 0.50
N SER A 63 7.65 4.92 1.09
CA SER A 63 6.67 6.01 0.90
C SER A 63 6.62 6.51 -0.55
N THR A 64 7.77 6.61 -1.21
CA THR A 64 7.87 7.05 -2.61
C THR A 64 7.25 6.01 -3.53
N TRP A 65 7.54 4.73 -3.28
CA TRP A 65 6.99 3.63 -4.06
C TRP A 65 5.46 3.52 -3.93
N LEU A 66 4.91 3.73 -2.73
CA LEU A 66 3.46 3.76 -2.53
C LEU A 66 2.78 4.93 -3.25
N MET A 67 3.41 6.10 -3.26
CA MET A 67 2.91 7.25 -4.03
C MET A 67 2.90 6.96 -5.54
N THR A 68 3.88 6.21 -6.06
CA THR A 68 3.91 5.78 -7.47
C THR A 68 2.79 4.79 -7.80
N ILE A 69 2.31 4.03 -6.83
CA ILE A 69 1.18 3.10 -7.02
C ILE A 69 -0.17 3.84 -6.98
N ALA A 70 -0.24 4.95 -6.25
CA ALA A 70 -1.45 5.75 -6.08
C ALA A 70 -1.70 6.78 -7.20
N HIS A 71 -0.88 6.79 -8.26
CA HIS A 71 -1.02 7.66 -9.43
C HIS A 71 -1.70 6.94 -10.59
#